data_AF-A0A0L7R9Q8-F1
#
_entry.id   AF-A0A0L7R9Q8-F1
#
_cell.length_a   1.000
_cell.length_b   1.000
_cell.length_c   1.000
_cell.angle_alpha   90.00
_cell.angle_beta   90.00
_cell.angle_gamma   90.00
#
_symmetry.space_group_name_H-M   'P 1'
#
loop_
_entity.id
_entity.type
_entity.pdbx_description
1 polymer ?
#
loop_
_entity_poly.entity_id
_entity_poly.type
_entity_poly.pdbx_seq_one_letter_code
_entity_poly.pdbx_strand_id
1 'polypeptide(L)'
;KVKMGKKQIRAILLYEYKLGRYNFLKPGEAVTAVKYCHEIDKMHKKLKDLCPIPVNLKGPILLHDNARPHVSQITVQKLNELGYETLPHPPY
;
A
#
# COMPACT_ATOMS: atom_id res chain seq x y z
N LYS A 1 4.60 24.75 16.10
CA LYS A 1 3.52 24.05 15.36
C LYS A 1 3.99 23.79 13.93
N VAL A 2 4.44 22.57 13.64
CA VAL A 2 4.84 22.19 12.27
C VAL A 2 3.56 22.06 11.43
N LYS A 3 3.45 22.84 10.34
CA LYS A 3 2.37 22.68 9.36
C LYS A 3 2.65 21.40 8.56
N MET A 4 2.01 20.31 8.94
CA MET A 4 2.07 19.06 8.20
C MET A 4 1.18 19.15 6.95
N GLY A 5 1.72 18.75 5.79
CA GLY A 5 0.95 18.72 4.55
C GLY A 5 -0.17 17.68 4.57
N LYS A 6 -1.24 17.89 3.80
CA LYS A 6 -2.40 16.97 3.72
C LYS A 6 -2.00 15.52 3.44
N LYS A 7 -0.97 15.29 2.59
CA LYS A 7 -0.42 13.96 2.29
C LYS A 7 0.29 13.33 3.48
N GLN A 8 1.04 14.11 4.25
CA GLN A 8 1.78 13.63 5.42
C GLN A 8 0.84 13.26 6.57
N ILE A 9 -0.19 14.08 6.83
CA ILE A 9 -1.24 13.77 7.83
C ILE A 9 -1.91 12.43 7.51
N ARG A 10 -2.19 12.19 6.22
CA ARG A 10 -2.80 10.95 5.77
C ARG A 10 -1.90 9.73 5.93
N ALA A 11 -0.62 9.85 5.55
CA ALA A 11 0.34 8.78 5.75
C ALA A 11 0.44 8.42 7.25
N ILE A 12 0.50 9.42 8.13
CA ILE A 12 0.50 9.24 9.59
C ILE A 12 -0.72 8.47 10.07
N LEU A 13 -1.93 8.82 9.61
CA LEU A 13 -3.14 8.05 9.96
C LEU A 13 -2.98 6.56 9.57
N LEU A 14 -2.48 6.24 8.37
CA LEU A 14 -2.26 4.85 7.94
C LEU A 14 -1.19 4.12 8.77
N TYR A 15 -0.13 4.81 9.22
CA TYR A 15 0.87 4.25 10.13
C TYR A 15 0.28 3.97 11.53
N GLU A 16 -0.53 4.88 12.07
CA GLU A 16 -1.19 4.74 13.38
C GLU A 16 -2.13 3.52 13.43
N TYR A 17 -2.79 3.18 12.31
CA TYR A 17 -3.64 1.98 12.23
C TYR A 17 -2.88 0.64 12.18
N LYS A 18 -1.54 0.64 12.23
CA LYS A 18 -0.68 -0.57 12.27
C LYS A 18 -1.20 -1.71 11.37
N LEU A 19 -1.36 -1.43 10.07
CA LEU A 19 -1.81 -2.41 9.07
C LEU A 19 -0.77 -3.47 8.69
N GLY A 20 0.10 -3.86 9.63
CA GLY A 20 1.12 -4.88 9.40
C GLY A 20 0.51 -6.28 9.32
N ARG A 21 0.20 -6.75 8.11
CA ARG A 21 0.10 -8.19 7.83
C ARG A 21 1.46 -8.68 7.35
N TYR A 22 1.98 -9.69 8.03
CA TYR A 22 3.08 -10.50 7.53
C TYR A 22 2.49 -11.82 7.02
N ASN A 23 2.83 -12.19 5.79
CA ASN A 23 2.58 -13.54 5.30
C ASN A 23 3.93 -14.19 5.05
N PHE A 24 4.16 -15.32 5.71
CA PHE A 24 5.35 -16.11 5.47
C PHE A 24 5.18 -16.92 4.18
N LEU A 25 6.13 -16.76 3.28
CA LEU A 25 6.25 -17.61 2.10
C LEU A 25 6.93 -18.92 2.46
N LYS A 26 6.68 -19.96 1.65
CA LYS A 26 7.41 -21.22 1.81
C LYS A 26 8.91 -21.00 1.49
N PRO A 27 9.80 -21.82 2.06
CA PRO A 27 11.21 -21.78 1.69
C PRO A 27 11.41 -21.90 0.18
N GLY A 28 12.22 -21.01 -0.42
CA GLY A 28 12.49 -20.97 -1.86
C GLY A 28 11.37 -20.35 -2.72
N GLU A 29 10.26 -19.94 -2.12
CA GLU A 29 9.16 -19.32 -2.84
C GLU A 29 9.37 -17.80 -2.97
N ALA A 30 9.40 -17.30 -4.21
CA ALA A 30 9.54 -15.87 -4.48
C ALA A 30 8.19 -15.13 -4.40
N VAL A 31 8.24 -13.86 -3.97
CA VAL A 31 7.12 -12.93 -4.13
C VAL A 31 6.97 -12.66 -5.63
N THR A 32 5.89 -13.18 -6.22
CA THR A 32 5.51 -12.81 -7.58
C THR A 32 4.62 -11.57 -7.53
N ALA A 33 4.57 -10.83 -8.63
CA ALA A 33 3.69 -9.66 -8.73
C ALA A 33 2.21 -10.02 -8.50
N VAL A 34 1.78 -11.20 -8.94
CA VAL A 34 0.40 -11.70 -8.75
C VAL A 34 0.11 -11.91 -7.26
N LYS A 35 1.02 -12.54 -6.51
CA LYS A 35 0.87 -12.72 -5.07
C LYS A 35 0.87 -11.38 -4.35
N TYR A 36 1.74 -10.46 -4.76
CA TYR A 36 1.78 -9.12 -4.19
C TYR A 36 0.44 -8.37 -4.38
N CYS A 37 -0.13 -8.40 -5.59
CA CYS A 37 -1.45 -7.82 -5.87
C CYS A 37 -2.55 -8.43 -4.99
N HIS A 38 -2.53 -9.75 -4.79
CA HIS A 38 -3.48 -10.44 -3.93
C HIS A 38 -3.37 -10.01 -2.46
N GLU A 39 -2.16 -9.72 -1.99
CA GLU A 39 -1.94 -9.18 -0.64
C GLU A 39 -2.39 -7.72 -0.51
N ILE A 40 -2.20 -6.89 -1.54
CA ILE A 40 -2.78 -5.54 -1.58
C ILE A 40 -4.31 -5.60 -1.45
N ASP A 41 -4.98 -6.50 -2.19
CA ASP A 41 -6.44 -6.65 -2.12
C ASP A 41 -6.92 -7.03 -0.70
N LYS A 42 -6.22 -7.96 -0.04
CA LYS A 42 -6.51 -8.35 1.35
C LYS A 42 -6.32 -7.19 2.31
N MET A 43 -5.24 -6.43 2.16
CA MET A 43 -4.96 -5.25 2.98
C MET A 43 -6.04 -4.19 2.77
N HIS A 44 -6.43 -3.94 1.51
CA HIS A 44 -7.44 -2.95 1.16
C HIS A 44 -8.82 -3.27 1.75
N LYS A 45 -9.24 -4.54 1.73
CA LYS A 45 -10.49 -4.97 2.39
C LYS A 45 -10.47 -4.64 3.88
N LYS A 46 -9.40 -5.01 4.58
CA LYS A 46 -9.26 -4.73 6.01
C LYS A 46 -9.19 -3.22 6.31
N LEU A 47 -8.55 -2.45 5.44
CA LEU A 47 -8.49 -1.00 5.54
C LEU A 47 -9.90 -0.37 5.44
N LYS A 48 -10.75 -0.88 4.54
CA LYS A 48 -12.15 -0.43 4.44
C LYS A 48 -12.94 -0.70 5.72
N ASP A 49 -12.73 -1.86 6.34
CA ASP A 49 -13.40 -2.22 7.59
C ASP A 49 -12.95 -1.36 8.78
N LEU A 50 -11.64 -1.09 8.89
CA LEU A 50 -11.06 -0.32 9.99
C LEU A 50 -11.27 1.19 9.86
N CYS A 51 -11.34 1.69 8.62
CA CYS A 51 -11.43 3.12 8.34
C CYS A 51 -12.47 3.40 7.25
N PRO A 52 -13.77 3.34 7.60
CA PRO A 52 -14.84 3.65 6.65
C PRO A 52 -14.85 5.14 6.21
N ILE A 53 -14.14 6.01 6.92
CA ILE A 53 -14.15 7.49 6.77
C ILE A 53 -12.69 7.99 6.78
N PRO A 54 -11.99 8.33 5.67
CA PRO A 54 -12.38 8.40 4.26
C PRO A 54 -11.37 7.70 3.32
N VAL A 55 -11.69 6.48 2.87
CA VAL A 55 -11.15 5.98 1.58
C VAL A 55 -11.76 6.76 0.40
N ASN A 56 -12.86 7.49 0.64
CA ASN A 56 -13.69 8.15 -0.36
C ASN A 56 -13.31 9.61 -0.71
N LEU A 57 -12.35 10.25 -0.04
CA LEU A 57 -11.99 11.66 -0.35
C LEU A 57 -10.76 11.80 -1.25
N LYS A 58 -9.80 10.87 -1.14
CA LYS A 58 -8.64 10.58 -2.02
C LYS A 58 -8.23 9.13 -1.67
N GLY A 59 -7.67 8.30 -2.54
CA GLY A 59 -7.35 6.88 -2.22
C GLY A 59 -5.94 6.66 -1.60
N PRO A 60 -5.71 5.60 -0.82
CA PRO A 60 -4.62 5.46 0.18
C PRO A 60 -3.21 5.73 -0.33
N ILE A 61 -2.31 6.22 0.53
CA ILE A 61 -0.89 6.42 0.16
C ILE A 61 -0.10 5.17 0.56
N LEU A 62 0.62 4.57 -0.39
CA LEU A 62 1.47 3.40 -0.19
C LEU A 62 2.95 3.79 -0.28
N LEU A 63 3.73 3.36 0.71
CA LEU A 63 5.19 3.37 0.65
C LEU A 63 5.68 1.93 0.50
N HIS A 64 6.41 1.65 -0.57
CA HIS A 64 7.06 0.36 -0.81
C HIS A 64 8.37 0.58 -1.57
N ASP A 65 9.23 -0.43 -1.58
CA ASP A 65 10.49 -0.41 -2.31
C ASP A 65 10.31 -0.70 -3.82
N ASN A 66 11.38 -0.51 -4.59
CA ASN A 66 11.38 -0.68 -6.05
C ASN A 66 11.62 -2.14 -6.49
N ALA A 67 11.30 -3.13 -5.66
CA ALA A 67 11.47 -4.53 -6.03
C ALA A 67 10.65 -4.87 -7.29
N ARG A 68 11.18 -5.77 -8.15
CA ARG A 68 10.57 -6.12 -9.45
C ARG A 68 9.06 -6.43 -9.38
N PRO A 69 8.55 -7.18 -8.39
CA PRO A 69 7.12 -7.44 -8.27
C PRO A 69 6.29 -6.18 -8.01
N HIS A 70 6.84 -5.21 -7.29
CA HIS A 70 6.12 -4.02 -6.84
C HIS A 70 6.01 -2.95 -7.94
N VAL A 71 7.00 -2.88 -8.83
CA VAL A 71 7.00 -1.95 -9.98
C VAL A 71 6.48 -2.59 -11.27
N SER A 72 6.04 -3.85 -11.22
CA SER A 72 5.48 -4.53 -12.38
C SER A 72 4.18 -3.88 -12.87
N GLN A 73 3.89 -4.02 -14.17
CA GLN A 73 2.69 -3.43 -14.78
C GLN A 73 1.40 -3.86 -14.09
N ILE A 74 1.29 -5.13 -13.70
CA ILE A 74 0.09 -5.65 -13.04
C ILE A 74 -0.12 -5.03 -11.65
N THR A 75 0.97 -4.77 -10.93
CA THR A 75 0.90 -4.11 -9.62
C THR A 75 0.51 -2.65 -9.76
N VAL A 76 1.08 -1.94 -10.73
CA VAL A 76 0.72 -0.54 -11.02
C VAL A 76 -0.76 -0.43 -11.39
N GLN A 77 -1.26 -1.34 -12.24
CA GLN A 77 -2.69 -1.41 -12.59
C GLN A 77 -3.56 -1.64 -11.34
N LYS A 78 -3.21 -2.61 -10.51
CA LYS A 78 -3.94 -2.90 -9.26
C LYS A 78 -3.98 -1.71 -8.31
N LEU A 79 -2.87 -0.99 -8.15
CA LEU A 79 -2.81 0.21 -7.31
C LEU A 79 -3.69 1.33 -7.86
N ASN A 80 -3.68 1.54 -9.18
CA ASN A 80 -4.55 2.51 -9.84
C ASN A 80 -6.04 2.16 -9.70
N GLU A 81 -6.41 0.89 -9.88
CA GLU A 81 -7.80 0.40 -9.69
C GLU A 81 -8.31 0.67 -8.28
N LEU A 82 -7.45 0.50 -7.28
CA LEU A 82 -7.78 0.72 -5.88
C LEU A 82 -7.59 2.17 -5.42
N GLY A 83 -7.14 3.06 -6.31
CA GLY A 83 -6.91 4.48 -6.06
C GLY A 83 -5.71 4.79 -5.16
N TYR A 84 -4.72 3.89 -5.07
CA TYR A 84 -3.53 4.12 -4.25
C TYR A 84 -2.58 5.13 -4.91
N GLU A 85 -2.11 6.10 -4.13
CA GLU A 85 -0.97 6.94 -4.49
C GLU A 85 0.33 6.29 -3.98
N THR A 86 1.31 6.05 -4.85
CA THR A 86 2.64 5.56 -4.43
C THR A 86 3.55 6.73 -4.07
N LEU A 87 4.27 6.63 -2.95
CA LEU A 87 5.34 7.55 -2.63
C LEU A 87 6.61 7.20 -3.42
N PRO A 88 7.37 8.20 -3.89
CA PRO A 88 8.63 7.95 -4.56
C PRO A 88 9.61 7.29 -3.59
N HIS A 89 10.19 6.17 -4.01
CA HIS A 89 11.25 5.47 -3.30
C HIS A 89 12.57 5.60 -4.10
N PRO A 90 13.68 6.03 -3.49
CA PRO A 90 14.95 6.11 -4.18
C PRO A 90 15.42 4.73 -4.66
N PRO A 91 16.14 4.65 -5.80
CA PRO A 91 16.84 3.43 -6.16
C PRO A 91 17.89 3.08 -5.10
N TYR A 92 18.17 1.78 -4.98
CA TYR A 92 19.24 1.26 -4.12
C TYR A 92 20.61 1.47 -4.75
#